data_AF-A0A1Q9UYI6-F1
#
_entry.id   AF-A0A1Q9UYI6-F1
#
_cell.length_a   1.000
_cell.length_b   1.000
_cell.length_c   1.000
_cell.angle_alpha   90.00
_cell.angle_beta   90.00
_cell.angle_gamma   90.00
#
_symmetry.space_group_name_H-M   'P 1'
#
loop_
_entity.id
_entity.type
_entity.pdbx_description
1 polymer ?
#
loop_
_entity_poly.entity_id
_entity_poly.type
_entity_poly.pdbx_seq_one_letter_code
_entity_poly.pdbx_strand_id
1 'polypeptide(L)'
;MGELREHWVNLRTATPSHRRVRLLAVLGALGFALSQAAAGGGGPVAWVGTVVLGLLVVVQPNGIMPAVFLVWAIASWWAGVDGPWHWALLPATWSLLVVHASASLAASVPPQATLPPTVLRRYALHTAVVALVTTVVWALAALVTTGAATGGPVPGILGLALLALALGGYLRLRERQQDG
;
A
#
# COMPACT_ATOMS: atom_id res chain seq x y z
N MET A 1 -26.71 11.03 10.07
CA MET A 1 -26.29 10.83 11.48
C MET A 1 -26.25 9.36 11.89
N GLY A 2 -27.18 8.50 11.42
CA GLY A 2 -27.20 7.07 11.78
C GLY A 2 -25.92 6.31 11.42
N GLU A 3 -25.42 6.46 10.18
CA GLU A 3 -24.24 5.74 9.69
C GLU A 3 -22.95 6.09 10.46
N LEU A 4 -22.72 7.38 10.78
CA LEU A 4 -21.58 7.80 11.58
C LEU A 4 -21.60 7.18 12.99
N ARG A 5 -22.79 7.08 13.59
CA ARG A 5 -22.97 6.43 14.89
C ARG A 5 -22.66 4.94 14.80
N GLU A 6 -23.05 4.29 13.72
CA GLU A 6 -22.76 2.87 13.49
C GLU A 6 -21.26 2.60 13.36
N HIS A 7 -20.53 3.41 12.57
CA HIS A 7 -19.07 3.28 12.47
C HIS A 7 -18.37 3.46 13.83
N TRP A 8 -18.86 4.40 14.64
CA TRP A 8 -18.33 4.62 15.98
C TRP A 8 -18.60 3.43 16.92
N VAL A 9 -19.81 2.88 16.91
CA VAL A 9 -20.15 1.68 17.69
C VAL A 9 -19.28 0.51 17.25
N ASN A 10 -19.14 0.30 15.94
CA ASN A 10 -18.30 -0.74 15.35
C ASN A 10 -16.83 -0.64 15.80
N LEU A 11 -16.28 0.57 15.91
CA LEU A 11 -14.96 0.81 16.47
C LEU A 11 -14.87 0.42 17.95
N ARG A 12 -15.84 0.84 18.75
CA ARG A 12 -15.85 0.59 20.20
C ARG A 12 -16.00 -0.90 20.52
N THR A 13 -16.83 -1.60 19.76
CA THR A 13 -17.09 -3.05 19.93
C THR A 13 -16.09 -3.93 19.18
N ALA A 14 -15.12 -3.35 18.46
CA ALA A 14 -14.14 -4.12 17.70
C ALA A 14 -13.29 -5.01 18.61
N THR A 15 -13.07 -6.26 18.18
CA THR A 15 -12.17 -7.18 18.88
C THR A 15 -10.73 -6.66 18.89
N PRO A 16 -9.87 -7.12 19.83
CA PRO A 16 -8.47 -6.68 19.88
C PRO A 16 -7.71 -6.94 18.56
N SER A 17 -8.02 -8.04 17.87
CA SER A 17 -7.42 -8.37 16.57
C SER A 17 -7.76 -7.32 15.51
N HIS A 18 -9.03 -6.91 15.41
CA HIS A 18 -9.46 -5.83 14.52
C HIS A 18 -8.82 -4.49 14.86
N ARG A 19 -8.70 -4.16 16.15
CA ARG A 19 -8.04 -2.91 16.59
C ARG A 19 -6.58 -2.88 16.17
N ARG A 20 -5.86 -4.00 16.28
CA ARG A 20 -4.46 -4.11 15.83
C ARG A 20 -4.34 -3.90 14.32
N VAL A 21 -5.19 -4.52 13.51
CA VAL A 21 -5.19 -4.33 12.05
C VAL A 21 -5.49 -2.87 11.70
N ARG A 22 -6.47 -2.25 12.35
CA ARG A 22 -6.77 -0.82 12.17
C ARG A 22 -5.61 0.08 12.59
N LEU A 23 -4.90 -0.25 13.67
CA LEU A 23 -3.69 0.48 14.07
C LEU A 23 -2.61 0.42 12.99
N LEU A 24 -2.42 -0.71 12.31
CA LEU A 24 -1.48 -0.81 11.20
C LEU A 24 -1.83 0.15 10.05
N ALA A 25 -3.11 0.40 9.77
CA ALA A 25 -3.50 1.41 8.78
C ALA A 25 -3.07 2.83 9.21
N VAL A 26 -3.19 3.18 10.49
CA VAL A 26 -2.70 4.47 10.99
C VAL A 26 -1.18 4.55 10.88
N LEU A 27 -0.48 3.48 11.25
CA LEU A 27 0.98 3.41 11.14
C LEU A 27 1.45 3.50 9.68
N GLY A 28 0.73 2.89 8.75
CA GLY A 28 0.96 3.05 7.32
C GLY A 28 0.74 4.50 6.86
N ALA A 29 -0.35 5.15 7.27
CA ALA A 29 -0.57 6.56 6.93
C ALA A 29 0.53 7.48 7.48
N LEU A 30 0.98 7.24 8.71
CA LEU A 30 2.11 7.95 9.32
C LEU A 30 3.43 7.67 8.58
N GLY A 31 3.72 6.42 8.25
CA GLY A 31 4.90 6.03 7.48
C GLY A 31 4.95 6.71 6.11
N PHE A 32 3.80 6.85 5.45
CA PHE A 32 3.69 7.59 4.19
C PHE A 32 3.99 9.08 4.39
N ALA A 33 3.35 9.72 5.38
CA ALA A 33 3.57 11.14 5.66
C ALA A 33 5.04 11.43 6.02
N LEU A 34 5.68 10.56 6.80
CA LEU A 34 7.10 10.66 7.13
C LEU A 34 8.00 10.47 5.90
N SER A 35 7.67 9.52 5.04
CA SER A 35 8.42 9.28 3.79
C SER A 35 8.31 10.47 2.84
N GLN A 36 7.14 11.08 2.74
CA GLN A 36 6.91 12.30 1.96
C GLN A 36 7.69 13.48 2.54
N ALA A 37 7.65 13.69 3.85
CA ALA A 37 8.43 14.73 4.52
C ALA A 37 9.95 14.51 4.35
N ALA A 38 10.42 13.27 4.44
CA ALA A 38 11.82 12.91 4.23
C ALA A 38 12.28 13.10 2.78
N ALA A 39 11.35 13.08 1.82
CA ALA A 39 11.60 13.45 0.43
C ALA A 39 11.64 14.97 0.20
N GLY A 40 11.54 15.78 1.26
CA GLY A 40 11.42 17.24 1.15
C GLY A 40 10.06 17.68 0.60
N GLY A 41 9.10 16.76 0.49
CA GLY A 41 7.85 17.01 -0.20
C GLY A 41 6.64 17.28 0.68
N GLY A 42 5.66 17.92 0.06
CA GLY A 42 4.41 18.30 0.70
C GLY A 42 4.55 19.49 1.66
N GLY A 43 3.81 19.46 2.76
CA GLY A 43 3.79 20.49 3.79
C GLY A 43 2.83 20.10 4.91
N PRO A 44 2.66 20.93 5.95
CA PRO A 44 1.85 20.59 7.12
C PRO A 44 0.43 20.13 6.77
N VAL A 45 -0.19 20.76 5.77
CA VAL A 45 -1.52 20.39 5.27
C VAL A 45 -1.52 18.99 4.64
N ALA A 46 -0.51 18.66 3.82
CA ALA A 46 -0.40 17.35 3.17
C ALA A 46 -0.20 16.23 4.19
N TRP A 47 0.65 16.47 5.19
CA TRP A 47 0.97 15.50 6.23
C TRP A 47 -0.22 15.27 7.16
N VAL A 48 -0.84 16.34 7.65
CA VAL A 48 -2.04 16.25 8.50
C VAL A 48 -3.20 15.63 7.72
N GLY A 49 -3.41 16.05 6.46
CA GLY A 49 -4.44 15.49 5.60
C GLY A 49 -4.28 13.98 5.39
N THR A 50 -3.04 13.51 5.17
CA THR A 50 -2.73 12.08 5.09
C THR A 50 -3.10 11.33 6.38
N VAL A 51 -2.74 11.87 7.55
CA VAL A 51 -3.04 11.22 8.84
C VAL A 51 -4.54 11.20 9.10
N VAL A 52 -5.25 12.31 8.83
CA VAL A 52 -6.70 12.40 8.98
C VAL A 52 -7.40 11.41 8.07
N LEU A 53 -7.01 11.33 6.79
CA LEU A 53 -7.56 10.34 5.86
C LEU A 53 -7.25 8.90 6.30
N GLY A 54 -6.05 8.63 6.83
CA GLY A 54 -5.69 7.34 7.42
C GLY A 54 -6.59 6.97 8.61
N LEU A 55 -6.93 7.93 9.47
CA LEU A 55 -7.91 7.73 10.54
C LEU A 55 -9.32 7.46 9.99
N LEU A 56 -9.71 8.14 8.90
CA LEU A 56 -10.99 7.88 8.24
C LEU A 56 -11.05 6.49 7.60
N VAL A 57 -9.94 5.98 7.05
CA VAL A 57 -9.82 4.58 6.60
C VAL A 57 -10.05 3.61 7.76
N VAL A 58 -9.57 3.92 8.95
CA VAL A 58 -9.82 3.12 10.15
C VAL A 58 -11.29 3.14 10.57
N VAL A 59 -11.99 4.26 10.38
CA VAL A 59 -13.42 4.38 10.70
C VAL A 59 -14.28 3.65 9.67
N GLN A 60 -13.95 3.79 8.38
CA GLN A 60 -14.72 3.28 7.24
C GLN A 60 -13.86 2.39 6.30
N PRO A 61 -13.36 1.24 6.77
CA PRO A 61 -12.48 0.38 5.96
C PRO A 61 -13.19 -0.25 4.75
N ASN A 62 -14.51 -0.38 4.79
CA ASN A 62 -15.36 -0.93 3.72
C ASN A 62 -16.03 0.16 2.86
N GLY A 63 -15.76 1.45 3.12
CA GLY A 63 -16.35 2.57 2.40
C GLY A 63 -15.46 3.10 1.28
N ILE A 64 -15.71 4.35 0.88
CA ILE A 64 -14.92 5.04 -0.15
C ILE A 64 -13.58 5.60 0.38
N MET A 65 -13.40 5.67 1.71
CA MET A 65 -12.23 6.29 2.34
C MET A 65 -10.89 5.68 1.93
N PRO A 66 -10.70 4.35 1.79
CA PRO A 66 -9.44 3.78 1.30
C PRO A 66 -9.09 4.26 -0.12
N ALA A 67 -10.09 4.42 -0.99
CA ALA A 67 -9.87 4.92 -2.34
C ALA A 67 -9.51 6.42 -2.33
N VAL A 68 -10.23 7.23 -1.53
CA VAL A 68 -9.91 8.67 -1.35
C VAL A 68 -8.50 8.85 -0.79
N PHE A 69 -8.12 8.06 0.22
CA PHE A 69 -6.77 8.06 0.79
C PHE A 69 -5.72 7.73 -0.27
N LEU A 70 -5.94 6.70 -1.09
CA LEU A 70 -5.00 6.31 -2.13
C LEU A 70 -4.81 7.41 -3.19
N VAL A 71 -5.91 8.00 -3.68
CA VAL A 71 -5.87 9.09 -4.65
C VAL A 71 -5.15 10.31 -4.06
N TRP A 72 -5.47 10.68 -2.82
CA TRP A 72 -4.79 11.74 -2.09
C TRP A 72 -3.29 11.48 -1.94
N ALA A 73 -2.91 10.28 -1.52
CA ALA A 73 -1.51 9.92 -1.33
C ALA A 73 -0.73 10.06 -2.64
N ILE A 74 -1.23 9.49 -3.74
CA ILE A 74 -0.61 9.60 -5.06
C ILE A 74 -0.50 11.07 -5.50
N ALA A 75 -1.60 11.83 -5.41
CA ALA A 75 -1.62 13.23 -5.82
C ALA A 75 -0.66 14.10 -4.97
N SER A 76 -0.64 13.89 -3.65
CA SER A 76 0.23 14.63 -2.74
C SER A 76 1.70 14.30 -2.95
N TRP A 77 2.03 13.03 -3.26
CA TRP A 77 3.40 12.64 -3.62
C TRP A 77 3.82 13.33 -4.92
N TRP A 78 2.99 13.22 -5.96
CA TRP A 78 3.27 13.78 -7.27
C TRP A 78 3.41 15.31 -7.27
N ALA A 79 2.57 15.99 -6.47
CA ALA A 79 2.63 17.45 -6.35
C ALA A 79 3.76 17.93 -5.43
N GLY A 80 4.26 17.07 -4.54
CA GLY A 80 5.17 17.47 -3.46
C GLY A 80 6.60 17.01 -3.64
N VAL A 81 6.87 15.93 -4.37
CA VAL A 81 8.21 15.33 -4.49
C VAL A 81 8.73 15.48 -5.92
N ASP A 82 9.92 16.04 -6.06
CA ASP A 82 10.53 16.28 -7.36
C ASP A 82 11.01 14.98 -8.02
N GLY A 83 10.71 14.87 -9.31
CA GLY A 83 11.20 13.81 -10.18
C GLY A 83 10.44 12.48 -10.09
N PRO A 84 10.63 11.60 -11.09
CA PRO A 84 9.92 10.33 -11.17
C PRO A 84 10.47 9.26 -10.22
N TRP A 85 11.64 9.49 -9.62
CA TRP A 85 12.28 8.56 -8.70
C TRP A 85 12.82 9.31 -7.47
N HIS A 86 12.59 8.73 -6.30
CA HIS A 86 13.17 9.21 -5.05
C HIS A 86 13.41 8.02 -4.11
N TRP A 87 14.43 8.11 -3.26
CA TRP A 87 14.79 7.00 -2.37
C TRP A 87 13.67 6.66 -1.36
N ALA A 88 12.96 7.69 -0.89
CA ALA A 88 11.83 7.55 0.03
C ALA A 88 10.54 7.02 -0.63
N LEU A 89 10.52 6.82 -1.95
CA LEU A 89 9.34 6.28 -2.65
C LEU A 89 9.05 4.83 -2.21
N LEU A 90 10.09 4.04 -1.97
CA LEU A 90 9.93 2.64 -1.54
C LEU A 90 9.23 2.54 -0.16
N PRO A 91 9.73 3.18 0.91
CA PRO A 91 9.03 3.15 2.20
C PRO A 91 7.65 3.80 2.13
N ALA A 92 7.44 4.82 1.31
CA ALA A 92 6.10 5.38 1.05
C ALA A 92 5.15 4.33 0.43
N THR A 93 5.62 3.58 -0.57
CA THR A 93 4.80 2.57 -1.26
C THR A 93 4.48 1.39 -0.33
N TRP A 94 5.44 0.92 0.46
CA TRP A 94 5.19 -0.09 1.50
C TRP A 94 4.17 0.40 2.52
N SER A 95 4.25 1.67 2.91
CA SER A 95 3.30 2.28 3.82
C SER A 95 1.88 2.26 3.25
N LEU A 96 1.70 2.62 1.97
CA LEU A 96 0.41 2.51 1.28
C LEU A 96 -0.09 1.07 1.19
N LEU A 97 0.81 0.11 0.92
CA LEU A 97 0.48 -1.30 0.89
C LEU A 97 -0.03 -1.80 2.24
N VAL A 98 0.57 -1.34 3.35
CA VAL A 98 0.09 -1.65 4.72
C VAL A 98 -1.29 -1.06 4.97
N VAL A 99 -1.56 0.19 4.56
CA VAL A 99 -2.90 0.80 4.67
C VAL A 99 -3.92 -0.02 3.89
N HIS A 100 -3.62 -0.34 2.63
CA HIS A 100 -4.50 -1.11 1.76
C HIS A 100 -4.78 -2.50 2.35
N ALA A 101 -3.74 -3.23 2.74
CA ALA A 101 -3.90 -4.57 3.29
C ALA A 101 -4.71 -4.56 4.59
N SER A 102 -4.48 -3.58 5.45
CA SER A 102 -5.20 -3.41 6.71
C SER A 102 -6.67 -3.05 6.49
N ALA A 103 -6.97 -2.15 5.54
CA ALA A 103 -8.34 -1.78 5.19
C ALA A 103 -9.10 -2.97 4.61
N SER A 104 -8.51 -3.68 3.64
CA SER A 104 -9.12 -4.85 3.01
C SER A 104 -9.38 -5.98 4.00
N LEU A 105 -8.45 -6.25 4.91
CA LEU A 105 -8.63 -7.24 5.97
C LEU A 105 -9.69 -6.81 6.98
N ALA A 106 -9.72 -5.52 7.37
CA ALA A 106 -10.73 -5.00 8.28
C ALA A 106 -12.14 -4.96 7.66
N ALA A 107 -12.25 -4.90 6.33
CA ALA A 107 -13.50 -4.95 5.59
C ALA A 107 -14.02 -6.38 5.34
N SER A 108 -13.14 -7.39 5.47
CA SER A 108 -13.46 -8.78 5.11
C SER A 108 -14.35 -9.51 6.12
N VAL A 109 -14.42 -9.06 7.37
CA VAL A 109 -15.25 -9.65 8.42
C VAL A 109 -15.84 -8.59 9.36
N PRO A 110 -16.98 -8.87 10.01
CA PRO A 110 -17.57 -7.95 10.98
C PRO A 110 -16.60 -7.61 12.13
N PRO A 111 -16.55 -6.35 12.62
CA PRO A 111 -15.62 -5.92 13.67
C PRO A 111 -15.69 -6.72 14.98
N GLN A 112 -16.85 -7.32 15.27
CA GLN A 112 -17.12 -8.13 16.45
C GLN A 112 -16.58 -9.57 16.32
N ALA A 113 -16.26 -10.02 15.10
CA ALA A 113 -15.62 -11.31 14.88
C ALA A 113 -14.12 -11.23 15.19
N THR A 114 -13.55 -12.33 15.66
CA THR A 114 -12.09 -12.42 15.82
C THR A 114 -11.48 -12.86 14.49
N LEU A 115 -10.42 -12.18 14.05
CA LEU A 115 -9.70 -12.55 12.84
C LEU A 115 -8.94 -13.86 13.06
N PRO A 116 -9.19 -14.92 12.26
CA PRO A 116 -8.47 -16.17 12.39
C PRO A 116 -6.97 -15.96 12.10
N PRO A 117 -6.05 -16.56 12.88
CA PRO A 117 -4.61 -16.38 12.70
C PRO A 117 -4.12 -16.89 11.35
N THR A 118 -4.79 -17.88 10.77
CA THR A 118 -4.52 -18.42 9.43
C THR A 118 -4.78 -17.37 8.35
N VAL A 119 -5.87 -16.60 8.46
CA VAL A 119 -6.19 -15.50 7.54
C VAL A 119 -5.15 -14.39 7.67
N LEU A 120 -4.79 -14.00 8.90
CA LEU A 120 -3.74 -13.00 9.14
C LEU A 120 -2.41 -13.41 8.49
N ARG A 121 -1.99 -14.67 8.68
CA ARG A 121 -0.75 -15.20 8.10
C ARG A 121 -0.79 -15.19 6.57
N ARG A 122 -1.91 -15.60 5.96
CA ARG A 122 -2.06 -15.61 4.50
C ARG A 122 -2.00 -14.19 3.94
N TYR A 123 -2.69 -13.24 4.57
CA TYR A 123 -2.68 -11.84 4.17
C TYR A 123 -1.29 -11.22 4.31
N ALA A 124 -0.59 -11.50 5.42
CA ALA A 124 0.78 -11.06 5.63
C ALA A 124 1.73 -11.63 4.55
N LEU A 125 1.58 -12.90 4.19
CA LEU A 125 2.40 -13.52 3.13
C LEU A 125 2.13 -12.88 1.76
N HIS A 126 0.86 -12.69 1.38
CA HIS A 126 0.54 -12.00 0.13
C HIS A 126 1.08 -10.57 0.11
N THR A 127 0.94 -9.85 1.22
CA THR A 127 1.47 -8.48 1.37
C THR A 127 3.00 -8.47 1.25
N ALA A 128 3.69 -9.44 1.86
CA ALA A 128 5.15 -9.57 1.76
C ALA A 128 5.61 -9.89 0.33
N VAL A 129 4.88 -10.73 -0.41
CA VAL A 129 5.16 -11.01 -1.82
C VAL A 129 5.02 -9.75 -2.67
N VAL A 130 3.94 -8.98 -2.48
CA VAL A 130 3.75 -7.71 -3.20
C VAL A 130 4.83 -6.70 -2.83
N ALA A 131 5.20 -6.59 -1.56
CA ALA A 131 6.29 -5.72 -1.10
C ALA A 131 7.63 -6.10 -1.74
N LEU A 132 7.95 -7.41 -1.82
CA LEU A 132 9.16 -7.91 -2.47
C LEU A 132 9.18 -7.54 -3.96
N VAL A 133 8.11 -7.82 -4.70
CA VAL A 133 8.01 -7.47 -6.12
C VAL A 133 8.15 -5.95 -6.32
N THR A 134 7.49 -5.16 -5.48
CA THR A 134 7.59 -3.69 -5.50
C THR A 134 9.03 -3.22 -5.28
N THR A 135 9.75 -3.87 -4.35
CA THR A 135 11.17 -3.58 -4.06
C THR A 135 12.06 -3.87 -5.26
N VAL A 136 11.84 -5.00 -5.92
CA VAL A 136 12.59 -5.37 -7.13
C VAL A 136 12.34 -4.35 -8.25
N VAL A 137 11.09 -3.98 -8.50
CA VAL A 137 10.74 -2.96 -9.51
C VAL A 137 11.37 -1.61 -9.16
N TRP A 138 11.31 -1.20 -7.89
CA TRP A 138 11.92 0.05 -7.42
C TRP A 138 13.45 0.02 -7.60
N ALA A 139 14.12 -1.10 -7.30
CA ALA A 139 15.56 -1.25 -7.47
C ALA A 139 15.96 -1.20 -8.94
N LEU A 140 15.18 -1.82 -9.83
CA LEU A 140 15.38 -1.74 -11.27
C LEU A 140 15.17 -0.32 -11.80
N ALA A 141 14.15 0.38 -11.30
CA ALA A 141 13.93 1.80 -11.62
C ALA A 141 15.09 2.68 -11.12
N ALA A 142 15.64 2.40 -9.93
CA ALA A 142 16.83 3.08 -9.42
C ALA A 142 18.02 2.88 -10.37
N LEU A 143 18.32 1.62 -10.75
CA LEU A 143 19.42 1.30 -11.67
C LEU A 143 19.28 2.01 -13.02
N VAL A 144 18.06 2.07 -13.56
CA VAL A 144 17.77 2.78 -14.81
C VAL A 144 18.00 4.27 -14.65
N THR A 145 17.45 4.89 -13.61
CA THR A 145 17.49 6.35 -13.43
C THR A 145 18.87 6.86 -13.05
N THR A 146 19.62 6.15 -12.21
CA THR A 146 20.99 6.51 -11.85
C THR A 146 22.01 6.11 -12.94
N GLY A 147 21.72 5.07 -13.72
CA GLY A 147 22.57 4.59 -14.81
C GLY A 147 22.35 5.29 -16.16
N ALA A 148 21.21 5.97 -16.36
CA ALA A 148 20.80 6.60 -17.61
C ALA A 148 21.71 7.75 -18.08
N ALA A 149 22.63 8.25 -17.25
CA ALA A 149 23.68 9.18 -17.68
C ALA A 149 24.55 8.63 -18.84
N THR A 150 24.49 7.32 -19.11
CA THR A 150 25.26 6.64 -20.15
C THR A 150 24.48 6.28 -21.44
N GLY A 151 23.17 6.58 -21.53
CA GLY A 151 22.38 6.43 -22.77
C GLY A 151 22.24 5.01 -23.34
N GLY A 152 22.54 3.96 -22.55
CA GLY A 152 22.57 2.57 -23.03
C GLY A 152 21.19 1.88 -23.09
N PRO A 153 21.08 0.73 -23.80
CA PRO A 153 19.83 -0.03 -23.98
C PRO A 153 19.35 -0.77 -22.72
N VAL A 154 20.11 -0.70 -21.63
CA VAL A 154 19.88 -1.41 -20.36
C VAL A 154 18.44 -1.24 -19.82
N PRO A 155 17.83 -0.03 -19.81
CA PRO A 155 16.46 0.13 -19.34
C PRO A 155 15.42 -0.66 -20.14
N GLY A 156 15.58 -0.70 -21.47
CA GLY A 156 14.69 -1.47 -22.35
C GLY A 156 14.83 -2.98 -22.13
N ILE A 157 16.07 -3.46 -21.97
CA ILE A 157 16.34 -4.88 -21.68
C ILE A 157 15.74 -5.30 -20.34
N LEU A 158 15.91 -4.47 -19.29
CA LEU A 158 15.34 -4.75 -17.98
C LEU A 158 13.80 -4.76 -17.99
N GLY A 159 13.19 -3.79 -18.68
CA GLY A 159 11.73 -3.74 -18.86
C GLY A 159 11.18 -4.98 -19.59
N LEU A 160 11.82 -5.38 -20.69
CA LEU A 160 11.43 -6.57 -21.46
C LEU A 160 11.64 -7.87 -20.67
N ALA A 161 12.74 -7.98 -19.92
CA ALA A 161 13.01 -9.14 -19.07
C ALA A 161 11.96 -9.28 -17.95
N LEU A 162 11.60 -8.18 -17.29
CA LEU A 162 10.51 -8.14 -16.31
C LEU A 162 9.18 -8.59 -16.90
N LEU A 163 8.82 -8.06 -18.08
CA LEU A 163 7.57 -8.41 -18.77
C LEU A 163 7.54 -9.90 -19.13
N ALA A 164 8.63 -10.43 -19.68
CA ALA A 164 8.75 -11.84 -20.03
C ALA A 164 8.64 -12.75 -18.80
N LEU A 165 9.27 -12.39 -17.68
CA LEU A 165 9.17 -13.14 -16.42
C LEU A 165 7.76 -13.11 -15.84
N ALA A 166 7.11 -11.95 -15.84
CA ALA A 166 5.73 -11.80 -15.37
C ALA A 166 4.76 -12.65 -16.21
N LEU A 167 4.91 -12.61 -17.53
CA LEU A 167 4.08 -13.39 -18.45
C LEU A 167 4.32 -14.90 -18.29
N GLY A 168 5.58 -15.33 -18.22
CA GLY A 168 5.93 -16.75 -18.00
C GLY A 168 5.44 -17.27 -16.65
N GLY A 169 5.51 -16.45 -15.60
CA GLY A 169 4.94 -16.76 -14.29
C GLY A 169 3.42 -16.93 -14.33
N TYR A 170 2.72 -16.00 -15.01
CA TYR A 170 1.26 -16.07 -15.19
C TYR A 170 0.83 -17.33 -15.94
N LEU A 171 1.49 -17.66 -17.05
CA LEU A 171 1.18 -18.86 -17.85
C LEU A 171 1.35 -20.15 -17.04
N ARG A 172 2.46 -20.29 -16.32
CA ARG A 172 2.70 -21.45 -15.44
C ARG A 172 1.67 -21.59 -14.32
N LEU A 173 1.22 -20.45 -13.76
CA LEU A 173 0.20 -20.47 -12.72
C LEU A 173 -1.15 -20.92 -13.29
N ARG A 174 -1.48 -20.48 -14.49
CA ARG A 174 -2.71 -20.83 -15.21
C ARG A 174 -2.73 -22.32 -15.59
N GLU A 175 -1.62 -22.87 -16.09
CA GLU A 175 -1.49 -24.30 -16.40
C GLU A 175 -1.79 -25.16 -15.16
N ARG A 176 -1.19 -24.82 -14.01
CA ARG A 176 -1.43 -25.54 -12.75
C ARG A 176 -2.87 -25.47 -12.24
N GLN A 177 -3.65 -24.46 -12.64
CA GLN A 177 -5.06 -24.33 -12.28
C GLN A 177 -5.99 -25.11 -13.23
N GLN A 178 -5.50 -25.51 -14.40
CA GLN A 178 -6.26 -26.32 -15.37
C GLN A 178 -6.05 -27.82 -15.14
N ASP A 179 -4.91 -28.19 -14.56
CA ASP A 179 -4.52 -29.59 -14.29
C ASP A 179 -4.99 -30.14 -12.93
N GLY A 180 -5.64 -29.31 -12.08
CA GLY A 180 -6.09 -29.69 -10.73
C GLY A 180 -7.56 -29.40 -10.50
#